data_AF-A0A7J4DSF0-F1
#
_entry.id   AF-A0A7J4DSF0-F1
#
_cell.length_a   1.000
_cell.length_b   1.000
_cell.length_c   1.000
_cell.angle_alpha   90.00
_cell.angle_beta   90.00
_cell.angle_gamma   90.00
#
_symmetry.space_group_name_H-M   'P 1'
#
loop_
_entity.id
_entity.type
_entity.pdbx_description
1 polymer ?
#
loop_
_entity_poly.entity_id
_entity_poly.type
_entity_poly.pdbx_seq_one_letter_code
_entity_poly.pdbx_strand_id
1 'polypeptide(L)' 'MPVKPYMLHPHIETAPRKEIEKLQLQRLRETVKKAYENVPFYHKRLKEAGIKPVDIRSLEDIRGD' A
#
# COMPACT_ATOMS: atom_id res chain seq x y z
N MET A 1 -20.90 -32.75 3.13
CA MET A 1 -19.68 -32.48 2.35
C MET A 1 -18.91 -31.35 3.04
N PRO A 2 -17.61 -31.48 3.34
CA PRO A 2 -16.85 -30.37 3.90
C PRO A 2 -16.70 -29.31 2.80
N VAL A 3 -17.24 -28.12 3.04
CA VAL A 3 -17.01 -26.94 2.20
C VAL A 3 -15.52 -26.58 2.32
N LYS A 4 -14.74 -26.78 1.26
CA LYS A 4 -13.41 -26.19 1.16
C LYS A 4 -13.60 -24.67 1.07
N PRO A 5 -12.94 -23.86 1.92
CA PRO A 5 -12.98 -22.41 1.75
C PRO A 5 -12.36 -22.09 0.39
N TYR A 6 -13.15 -21.53 -0.52
CA TYR A 6 -12.67 -21.05 -1.82
C TYR A 6 -11.78 -19.83 -1.56
N MET A 7 -10.47 -20.05 -1.45
CA MET A 7 -9.48 -18.98 -1.43
C MET A 7 -9.19 -18.57 -2.87
N LEU A 8 -9.52 -17.33 -3.25
CA LEU A 8 -9.30 -16.80 -4.61
C LEU A 8 -7.80 -16.67 -4.91
N HIS A 9 -7.01 -16.27 -3.91
CA HIS A 9 -5.57 -16.07 -3.96
C HIS A 9 -4.90 -16.67 -2.72
N PRO A 10 -4.81 -18.02 -2.63
CA PRO A 10 -4.32 -18.73 -1.45
C PRO A 10 -2.95 -18.24 -0.99
N HIS A 11 -2.08 -17.90 -1.94
CA HIS A 11 -0.71 -17.47 -1.70
C HIS A 11 -0.58 -16.12 -0.97
N ILE A 12 -1.59 -15.24 -1.05
CA ILE A 12 -1.64 -13.99 -0.25
C ILE A 12 -2.53 -14.17 0.97
N GLU A 13 -3.67 -14.87 0.83
CA GLU A 13 -4.63 -15.07 1.90
C GLU A 13 -4.06 -15.88 3.08
N THR A 14 -3.02 -16.69 2.83
CA THR A 14 -2.32 -17.49 3.85
C THR A 14 -0.87 -17.10 4.04
N ALA A 15 -0.41 -16.02 3.40
CA ALA A 15 0.98 -15.58 3.51
C ALA A 15 1.34 -15.20 4.95
N PRO A 16 2.61 -15.40 5.36
CA PRO A 16 3.11 -14.83 6.60
C PRO A 16 2.90 -13.32 6.62
N ARG A 17 2.58 -12.78 7.81
CA ARG A 17 2.27 -11.36 7.98
C ARG A 17 3.34 -10.42 7.38
N LYS A 18 4.61 -10.77 7.58
CA LYS A 18 5.76 -10.03 7.06
C LYS A 18 5.79 -9.92 5.52
N GLU A 19 5.38 -10.97 4.81
CA GLU A 19 5.31 -10.96 3.35
C GLU A 19 4.16 -10.09 2.85
N ILE A 20 3.02 -10.15 3.53
CA ILE A 20 1.87 -9.26 3.25
C ILE A 20 2.29 -7.80 3.45
N GLU A 21 2.96 -7.47 4.55
CA GLU A 21 3.38 -6.11 4.87
C GLU A 21 4.41 -5.56 3.87
N LYS A 22 5.35 -6.41 3.44
CA LYS A 22 6.30 -6.07 2.37
C LYS A 22 5.57 -5.73 1.06
N LEU A 23 4.60 -6.56 0.67
CA LEU A 23 3.81 -6.33 -0.55
C LEU A 23 2.95 -5.07 -0.43
N GLN A 24 2.36 -4.83 0.74
CA GLN A 24 1.58 -3.61 1.02
C GLN A 24 2.45 -2.36 0.90
N LEU A 25 3.65 -2.35 1.50
CA LEU A 25 4.56 -1.20 1.42
C LEU A 25 5.00 -0.91 -0.02
N GLN A 26 5.32 -1.95 -0.79
CA GLN A 26 5.66 -1.80 -2.21
C GLN A 26 4.50 -1.15 -2.98
N ARG A 27 3.29 -1.71 -2.86
CA ARG A 27 2.11 -1.23 -3.58
C ARG A 27 1.67 0.16 -3.13
N LEU A 28 1.82 0.48 -1.84
CA LEU A 28 1.57 1.81 -1.31
C LEU A 28 2.46 2.84 -1.99
N ARG A 29 3.79 2.60 -2.05
CA ARG A 29 4.74 3.50 -2.72
C ARG A 29 4.42 3.68 -4.20
N GLU A 30 4.15 2.59 -4.91
CA GLU A 30 3.77 2.65 -6.33
C GLU A 30 2.49 3.45 -6.55
N THR A 31 1.49 3.24 -5.71
CA THR A 31 0.20 3.93 -5.79
C THR A 31 0.35 5.42 -5.52
N VAL A 32 1.04 5.79 -4.44
CA VAL A 32 1.30 7.19 -4.09
C VAL A 32 2.15 7.88 -5.15
N LYS A 33 3.17 7.20 -5.70
CA LYS A 33 3.96 7.72 -6.82
C LYS A 33 3.08 8.01 -8.04
N LYS A 34 2.25 7.04 -8.46
CA LYS A 34 1.34 7.22 -9.60
C LYS A 34 0.36 8.37 -9.37
N ALA A 35 -0.20 8.49 -8.17
CA ALA A 35 -1.10 9.59 -7.82
C ALA A 35 -0.38 10.94 -7.82
N TYR A 36 0.82 11.01 -7.25
CA TYR A 36 1.65 12.21 -7.21
C TYR A 36 2.09 12.68 -8.61
N GLU A 37 2.40 11.76 -9.50
CA GLU A 37 2.89 12.09 -10.86
C GLU A 37 1.76 12.40 -11.84
N ASN A 38 0.61 11.71 -11.73
CA ASN A 38 -0.40 11.72 -12.79
C ASN A 38 -1.71 12.41 -12.41
N VAL A 39 -1.95 12.71 -11.12
CA VAL A 39 -3.22 13.31 -10.67
C VAL A 39 -2.95 14.69 -10.07
N PRO A 40 -3.37 15.79 -10.73
CA PRO A 40 -3.09 17.15 -10.27
C PRO A 40 -3.53 17.45 -8.83
N PHE A 41 -4.68 16.88 -8.43
CA PHE A 41 -5.18 17.00 -7.06
C PHE A 41 -4.19 16.45 -6.03
N TYR A 42 -3.74 15.20 -6.19
CA TYR A 42 -2.81 14.57 -5.25
C TYR A 42 -1.41 15.17 -5.32
N HIS A 43 -0.95 15.55 -6.52
CA HIS A 43 0.31 16.28 -6.69
C HIS A 43 0.33 17.55 -5.82
N LYS A 44 -0.70 18.39 -5.95
CA LYS A 44 -0.79 19.66 -5.21
C LYS A 44 -0.85 19.40 -3.70
N ARG A 45 -1.74 18.52 -3.24
CA ARG A 45 -1.92 18.25 -1.81
C ARG A 45 -0.67 17.68 -1.14
N LEU A 46 0.00 16.72 -1.78
CA LEU A 46 1.21 16.11 -1.23
C LEU A 46 2.38 17.09 -1.22
N LYS A 47 2.53 17.90 -2.28
CA LYS A 47 3.54 18.95 -2.35
C LYS A 47 3.34 20.03 -1.27
N GLU A 48 2.10 20.47 -1.04
CA GLU A 48 1.75 21.42 0.03
C GLU A 48 2.02 20.85 1.43
N ALA A 49 1.82 19.55 1.62
CA ALA A 49 2.16 18.85 2.85
C ALA A 49 3.68 18.56 2.99
N GLY A 50 4.49 18.86 1.97
CA GLY A 50 5.93 18.54 1.96
C GLY A 50 6.24 17.05 1.84
N ILE A 51 5.29 16.23 1.43
CA ILE A 51 5.41 14.77 1.36
C ILE A 51 5.74 14.35 -0.07
N LYS A 52 6.82 13.58 -0.24
CA LYS A 52 7.18 12.90 -1.48
C LYS A 52 6.91 11.40 -1.36
N PRO A 53 6.66 10.69 -2.49
CA PRO A 53 6.49 9.24 -2.46
C PRO A 53 7.66 8.47 -1.83
N VAL A 54 8.87 9.03 -1.91
CA VAL A 54 10.10 8.45 -1.32
C VAL A 54 10.15 8.55 0.21
N ASP A 55 9.32 9.40 0.82
CA ASP A 55 9.29 9.59 2.26
C ASP A 55 8.54 8.46 2.98
N ILE A 56 7.73 7.68 2.26
CA ILE A 56 7.04 6.49 2.78
C ILE A 56 8.06 5.35 2.93
N ARG A 57 8.60 5.16 4.12
CA ARG A 57 9.65 4.19 4.46
C ARG A 57 9.10 2.91 5.07
N SER A 58 7.93 2.97 5.68
CA SER A 58 7.29 1.90 6.44
C SER A 58 5.75 1.99 6.34
N LEU A 59 5.02 0.99 6.85
CA LEU A 59 3.55 1.08 6.93
C LEU A 59 3.11 2.00 8.07
N GLU A 60 3.98 2.21 9.03
CA GLU A 60 3.77 3.05 10.22
C GLU A 60 3.66 4.53 9.83
N ASP A 61 4.26 4.95 8.72
CA ASP A 61 4.17 6.33 8.21
C ASP A 61 2.75 6.76 7.82
N ILE A 62 1.80 5.81 7.70
CA ILE A 62 0.40 6.06 7.34
C ILE A 62 -0.60 5.55 8.38
N ARG A 63 -0.14 5.03 9.52
CA ARG A 63 -1.05 4.66 10.61
C ARG A 63 -1.52 5.94 11.30
N GLY A 64 -2.82 6.07 11.49
CA GLY A 64 -3.38 7.03 12.44
C GLY A 64 -3.43 6.43 13.85
N ASP A 65 -3.57 7.30 14.84
CA ASP A 65 -3.85 6.94 16.24
C ASP A 65 -5.24 6.28 16.41
#